data_AF-A0A7J6WLX4-F1
#
_entry.id   AF-A0A7J6WLX4-F1
#
_cell.length_a   1.000
_cell.length_b   1.000
_cell.length_c   1.000
_cell.angle_alpha   90.00
_cell.angle_beta   90.00
_cell.angle_gamma   90.00
#
_symmetry.space_group_name_H-M   'P 1'
#
loop_
_entity.id
_entity.type
_entity.pdbx_description
1 polymer ?
#
loop_
_entity_poly.entity_id
_entity_poly.type
_entity_poly.pdbx_seq_one_letter_code
_entity_poly.pdbx_strand_id
1 'polypeptide(L)'
;CTKCGQESEASSKLEDFYELELNIKGLKTLHDSLEDYLSLEELCGENQYFCESCKSRVDATRSIKLRTLPDFLNFQLKRCVFHPKTTTKKKLTSLFSFPGVLDMGQKLCEPSQLELVYDLTAVLIHKGTTVNSGHYVAHIKNERTGIWWEFDDEQVTKLGAHPFGEGSSTTKPVSNVEQPPSEQIHSLSNGNHTNNGQLKSSDNKNIYCGETFSSSDAYMLMYTRRHTKHNKKQCDELNNSGQLNSVDNSDFLPSHLLEEVKEINASYSNACEEYDQKKVKELDIIKERREEVRSILSEAPVPSFEEQFFWISTDWLRQWADNVTPLPLDNAPIQCCHGKVPVSKVGLIKRLSANAWSRLLSKYGGGPTLTDSDICINCLMEGANTIVRSDDYRSRREALREIAEDAHAGKTLAGTLYYVSKSWLSQWLRRKHVDFPCEADV
;
A
#
# COMPACT_ATOMS: atom_id res chain seq x y z
N CYS A 1 -44.18 -24.81 -2.48
CA CYS A 1 -45.25 -23.79 -2.22
C CYS A 1 -46.18 -24.31 -1.12
N THR A 2 -46.49 -23.55 -0.07
CA THR A 2 -47.38 -24.03 1.01
C THR A 2 -48.84 -24.16 0.58
N LYS A 3 -49.32 -23.30 -0.34
CA LYS A 3 -50.72 -23.25 -0.77
C LYS A 3 -51.14 -24.38 -1.71
N CYS A 4 -50.29 -24.78 -2.65
CA CYS A 4 -50.61 -25.81 -3.65
C CYS A 4 -49.73 -27.05 -3.61
N GLY A 5 -48.76 -27.12 -2.69
CA GLY A 5 -47.80 -28.25 -2.57
C GLY A 5 -46.74 -28.33 -3.68
N GLN A 6 -46.94 -27.66 -4.82
CA GLN A 6 -46.02 -27.74 -5.96
C GLN A 6 -44.65 -27.11 -5.67
N GLU A 7 -43.62 -27.71 -6.25
CA GLU A 7 -42.29 -27.12 -6.39
C GLU A 7 -42.26 -26.10 -7.54
N SER A 8 -41.17 -25.34 -7.66
CA SER A 8 -41.01 -24.36 -8.74
C SER A 8 -40.36 -25.00 -9.97
N GLU A 9 -40.50 -24.41 -11.16
CA GLU A 9 -39.72 -24.86 -12.34
C GLU A 9 -38.21 -24.75 -12.09
N ALA A 10 -37.76 -23.78 -11.28
CA ALA A 10 -36.35 -23.68 -10.87
C ALA A 10 -35.87 -24.88 -10.04
N SER A 11 -36.77 -25.59 -9.33
CA SER A 11 -36.43 -26.79 -8.56
C SER A 11 -36.03 -27.98 -9.45
N SER A 12 -36.39 -27.97 -10.74
CA SER A 12 -35.97 -29.00 -11.70
C SER A 12 -34.71 -28.64 -12.49
N LYS A 13 -34.21 -27.41 -12.35
CA LYS A 13 -33.01 -26.93 -13.05
C LYS A 13 -31.78 -27.26 -12.22
N LEU A 14 -30.80 -27.89 -12.86
CA LEU A 14 -29.49 -28.15 -12.28
C LEU A 14 -28.61 -26.93 -12.55
N GLU A 15 -27.90 -26.48 -11.53
CA GLU A 15 -26.90 -25.41 -11.62
C GLU A 15 -25.55 -25.98 -11.21
N ASP A 16 -24.52 -25.76 -12.03
CA ASP A 16 -23.15 -26.16 -11.73
C ASP A 16 -22.49 -25.17 -10.75
N PHE A 17 -21.59 -25.66 -9.90
CA PHE A 17 -20.85 -24.84 -8.94
C PHE A 17 -19.35 -25.13 -9.00
N TYR A 18 -18.55 -24.10 -8.75
CA TYR A 18 -17.08 -24.18 -8.64
C TYR A 18 -16.59 -24.03 -7.20
N GLU A 19 -17.39 -23.39 -6.35
CA GLU A 19 -17.19 -23.24 -4.91
C GLU A 19 -18.53 -23.17 -4.17
N LEU A 20 -18.51 -23.49 -2.87
CA LEU A 20 -19.64 -23.32 -1.97
C LEU A 20 -19.34 -22.16 -1.01
N GLU A 21 -20.08 -21.06 -1.17
CA GLU A 21 -19.88 -19.87 -0.35
C GLU A 21 -20.63 -19.97 1.00
N LEU A 22 -19.92 -20.33 2.07
CA LEU A 22 -20.52 -20.67 3.36
C LEU A 22 -20.64 -19.48 4.32
N ASN A 23 -21.79 -19.37 4.96
CA ASN A 23 -21.98 -18.46 6.10
C ASN A 23 -21.15 -18.93 7.30
N ILE A 24 -20.49 -18.01 8.00
CA ILE A 24 -19.76 -18.33 9.26
C ILE A 24 -20.19 -17.45 10.45
N LYS A 25 -21.22 -16.61 10.28
CA LYS A 25 -21.64 -15.64 11.30
C LYS A 25 -22.45 -16.34 12.41
N GLY A 26 -21.77 -16.68 13.51
CA GLY A 26 -22.39 -17.39 14.65
C GLY A 26 -22.22 -18.91 14.58
N LEU A 27 -21.67 -19.41 13.49
CA LEU A 27 -21.34 -20.83 13.26
C LEU A 27 -19.85 -21.03 13.55
N LYS A 28 -19.49 -22.15 14.18
CA LYS A 28 -18.12 -22.38 14.68
C LYS A 28 -17.34 -23.38 13.84
N THR A 29 -18.03 -24.29 13.15
CA THR A 29 -17.41 -25.36 12.38
C THR A 29 -17.86 -25.38 10.92
N LEU A 30 -17.03 -25.97 10.05
CA LEU A 30 -17.39 -26.27 8.66
C LEU A 30 -18.67 -27.10 8.55
N HIS A 31 -18.91 -27.99 9.52
CA HIS A 31 -20.12 -28.80 9.58
C HIS A 31 -21.36 -27.93 9.83
N ASP A 32 -21.34 -27.07 10.86
CA ASP A 32 -22.45 -26.14 11.16
C ASP A 32 -22.78 -25.27 9.93
N SER A 33 -21.74 -24.75 9.28
CA SER A 33 -21.84 -23.91 8.07
C SER A 33 -22.40 -24.63 6.84
N LEU A 34 -22.12 -25.93 6.69
CA LEU A 34 -22.71 -26.75 5.63
C LEU A 34 -24.17 -27.11 5.93
N GLU A 35 -24.54 -27.29 7.20
CA GLU A 35 -25.94 -27.52 7.58
C GLU A 35 -26.79 -26.27 7.42
N ASP A 36 -26.29 -25.09 7.79
CA ASP A 36 -26.93 -23.79 7.48
C ASP A 36 -27.15 -23.62 5.97
N TYR A 37 -26.12 -23.86 5.16
CA TYR A 37 -26.17 -23.69 3.70
C TYR A 37 -27.16 -24.64 2.99
N LEU A 38 -27.34 -25.86 3.52
CA LEU A 38 -28.24 -26.88 2.98
C LEU A 38 -29.62 -26.91 3.67
N SER A 39 -29.85 -26.01 4.64
CA SER A 39 -31.09 -25.95 5.41
C SER A 39 -32.30 -25.51 4.57
N LEU A 40 -33.50 -25.68 5.15
CA LEU A 40 -34.73 -25.15 4.60
C LEU A 40 -34.92 -23.71 5.07
N GLU A 41 -34.86 -22.76 4.12
CA GLU A 41 -35.22 -21.36 4.29
C GLU A 41 -36.74 -21.18 4.12
N GLU A 42 -37.37 -20.49 5.07
CA GLU A 42 -38.79 -20.11 4.98
C GLU A 42 -38.96 -18.75 4.28
N LEU A 43 -39.72 -18.73 3.20
CA LEU A 43 -40.04 -17.55 2.40
C LEU A 43 -41.44 -17.06 2.78
N CYS A 44 -41.53 -16.23 3.82
CA CYS A 44 -42.79 -15.72 4.37
C CYS A 44 -42.81 -14.19 4.54
N GLY A 45 -43.99 -13.63 4.84
CA GLY A 45 -44.17 -12.19 5.05
C GLY A 45 -43.79 -11.35 3.82
N GLU A 46 -42.89 -10.38 3.99
CA GLU A 46 -42.39 -9.54 2.88
C GLU A 46 -41.57 -10.33 1.85
N ASN A 47 -41.00 -11.47 2.25
CA ASN A 47 -40.17 -12.35 1.42
C ASN A 47 -40.96 -13.47 0.73
N GLN A 48 -42.29 -13.37 0.65
CA GLN A 48 -43.14 -14.39 0.03
C GLN A 48 -42.78 -14.70 -1.43
N TYR A 49 -42.68 -15.98 -1.74
CA TYR A 49 -42.47 -16.50 -3.08
C TYR A 49 -43.68 -16.24 -3.98
N PHE A 50 -43.46 -15.76 -5.21
CA PHE A 50 -44.51 -15.68 -6.21
C PHE A 50 -44.70 -17.04 -6.89
N CYS A 51 -45.75 -17.77 -6.52
CA CYS A 51 -46.02 -19.08 -7.11
C CYS A 51 -46.75 -18.93 -8.45
N GLU A 52 -46.09 -19.38 -9.52
CA GLU A 52 -46.63 -19.30 -10.88
C GLU A 52 -47.91 -20.12 -11.09
N SER A 53 -48.11 -21.22 -10.37
CA SER A 53 -49.34 -22.02 -10.42
C SER A 53 -50.49 -21.35 -9.66
N CYS A 54 -50.20 -20.62 -8.58
CA CYS A 54 -51.21 -19.87 -7.82
C CYS A 54 -51.45 -18.44 -8.34
N LYS A 55 -50.56 -17.92 -9.19
CA LYS A 55 -50.51 -16.52 -9.67
C LYS A 55 -50.55 -15.49 -8.53
N SER A 56 -50.00 -15.82 -7.37
CA SER A 56 -49.96 -14.94 -6.19
C SER A 56 -48.68 -15.13 -5.39
N ARG A 57 -48.32 -14.12 -4.59
CA ARG A 57 -47.39 -14.30 -3.47
C ARG A 57 -48.00 -15.24 -2.43
N VAL A 58 -47.18 -16.14 -1.91
CA VAL A 58 -47.54 -17.20 -0.96
C VAL A 58 -46.32 -17.55 -0.13
N ASP A 59 -46.54 -18.11 1.06
CA ASP A 59 -45.44 -18.68 1.82
C ASP A 59 -44.88 -19.91 1.09
N ALA A 60 -43.57 -20.12 1.18
CA ALA A 60 -42.89 -21.26 0.58
C ALA A 60 -41.64 -21.64 1.39
N THR A 61 -41.04 -22.77 1.04
CA THR A 61 -39.71 -23.15 1.50
C THR A 61 -38.75 -23.20 0.31
N ARG A 62 -37.47 -22.92 0.58
CA ARG A 62 -36.35 -22.99 -0.36
C ARG A 62 -35.21 -23.78 0.31
N SER A 63 -34.47 -24.57 -0.45
CA SER A 63 -33.25 -25.25 0.03
C SER A 63 -32.29 -25.45 -1.13
N ILE A 64 -31.00 -25.60 -0.83
CA ILE A 64 -29.98 -26.02 -1.79
C ILE A 64 -29.75 -27.52 -1.62
N LYS A 65 -29.66 -28.23 -2.74
CA LYS A 65 -29.69 -29.69 -2.80
C LYS A 65 -28.52 -30.22 -3.64
N LEU A 66 -27.48 -30.74 -2.99
CA LEU A 66 -26.30 -31.27 -3.67
C LEU A 66 -26.63 -32.62 -4.33
N ARG A 67 -26.34 -32.73 -5.64
CA ARG A 67 -26.60 -33.94 -6.43
C ARG A 67 -25.35 -34.74 -6.76
N THR A 68 -24.30 -34.03 -7.18
CA THR A 68 -22.98 -34.58 -7.50
C THR A 68 -21.91 -33.67 -6.93
N LEU A 69 -20.75 -34.22 -6.58
CA LEU A 69 -19.61 -33.47 -6.07
C LEU A 69 -18.39 -33.68 -6.97
N PRO A 70 -17.62 -32.63 -7.28
CA PRO A 70 -16.35 -32.74 -8.00
C PRO A 70 -15.28 -33.42 -7.15
N ASP A 71 -14.17 -33.82 -7.78
CA ASP A 71 -13.01 -34.36 -7.06
C ASP A 71 -12.22 -33.29 -6.28
N PHE A 72 -12.45 -32.00 -6.57
CA PHE A 72 -11.91 -30.85 -5.81
C PHE A 72 -13.05 -29.99 -5.27
N LEU A 73 -13.19 -29.91 -3.94
CA LEU A 73 -14.19 -29.09 -3.26
C LEU A 73 -13.57 -27.82 -2.69
N ASN A 74 -14.13 -26.69 -3.11
CA ASN A 74 -13.76 -25.35 -2.65
C ASN A 74 -14.84 -24.80 -1.72
N PHE A 75 -14.48 -24.43 -0.50
CA PHE A 75 -15.37 -23.73 0.43
C PHE A 75 -14.86 -22.32 0.69
N GLN A 76 -15.61 -21.32 0.23
CA GLN A 76 -15.32 -19.91 0.49
C GLN A 76 -16.02 -19.51 1.80
N LEU A 77 -15.27 -19.02 2.79
CA LEU A 77 -15.82 -18.65 4.10
C LEU A 77 -16.21 -17.16 4.08
N LYS A 78 -17.51 -16.86 4.21
CA LYS A 78 -18.06 -15.48 4.20
C LYS A 78 -17.70 -14.68 5.45
N ARG A 79 -16.41 -14.35 5.61
CA ARG A 79 -15.89 -13.56 6.72
C ARG A 79 -16.31 -12.09 6.66
N CYS A 80 -16.66 -11.56 5.49
CA CYS A 80 -16.95 -10.14 5.30
C CYS A 80 -18.45 -9.84 5.48
N VAL A 81 -18.84 -9.42 6.68
CA VAL A 81 -20.24 -9.14 7.03
C VAL A 81 -20.52 -7.64 6.96
N PHE A 82 -21.61 -7.26 6.29
CA PHE A 82 -22.12 -5.89 6.30
C PHE A 82 -22.81 -5.58 7.63
N HIS A 83 -22.53 -4.40 8.21
CA HIS A 83 -23.17 -3.92 9.44
C HIS A 83 -24.12 -2.75 9.11
N PRO A 84 -25.45 -2.97 9.03
CA PRO A 84 -26.38 -1.96 8.51
C PRO A 84 -26.36 -0.64 9.29
N LYS A 85 -26.17 -0.68 10.62
CA LYS A 85 -26.17 0.52 11.48
C LYS A 85 -25.04 1.50 11.19
N THR A 86 -23.91 1.02 10.68
CA THR A 86 -22.72 1.84 10.37
C THR A 86 -22.40 1.88 8.88
N THR A 87 -23.25 1.24 8.05
CA THR A 87 -23.08 1.05 6.60
C THR A 87 -21.68 0.57 6.16
N THR A 88 -20.96 -0.11 7.05
CA THR A 88 -19.58 -0.59 6.82
C THR A 88 -19.52 -2.12 6.77
N LYS A 89 -18.54 -2.66 6.03
CA LYS A 89 -18.20 -4.09 6.06
C LYS A 89 -17.18 -4.34 7.19
N LYS A 90 -17.35 -5.43 7.94
CA LYS A 90 -16.43 -5.89 8.98
C LYS A 90 -16.00 -7.33 8.72
N LYS A 91 -14.72 -7.64 8.90
CA LYS A 91 -14.19 -9.00 8.87
C LYS A 91 -14.52 -9.73 10.17
N LEU A 92 -15.01 -10.96 10.06
CA LEU A 92 -15.17 -11.90 11.16
C LEU A 92 -13.84 -12.60 11.45
N THR A 93 -13.16 -12.13 12.50
CA THR A 93 -11.93 -12.72 13.05
C THR A 93 -12.21 -13.81 14.09
N SER A 94 -13.45 -14.31 14.17
CA SER A 94 -13.81 -15.43 15.02
C SER A 94 -13.09 -16.70 14.57
N LEU A 95 -12.59 -17.46 15.54
CA LEU A 95 -12.00 -18.77 15.31
C LEU A 95 -13.05 -19.69 14.68
N PHE A 96 -12.69 -20.29 13.55
CA PHE A 96 -13.54 -21.21 12.80
C PHE A 96 -12.79 -22.53 12.60
N SER A 97 -13.45 -23.66 12.85
CA SER A 97 -12.85 -24.99 12.88
C SER A 97 -13.27 -25.84 11.69
N PHE A 98 -12.34 -26.61 11.14
CA PHE A 98 -12.58 -27.44 9.96
C PHE A 98 -11.74 -28.71 10.03
N PRO A 99 -12.27 -29.88 9.61
CA PRO A 99 -11.56 -31.14 9.75
C PRO A 99 -10.50 -31.30 8.64
N GLY A 100 -9.42 -32.00 8.92
CA GLY A 100 -8.44 -32.42 7.91
C GLY A 100 -8.98 -33.51 6.97
N VAL A 101 -10.07 -34.18 7.36
CA VAL A 101 -10.76 -35.22 6.58
C VAL A 101 -12.26 -34.95 6.63
N LEU A 102 -12.90 -34.79 5.48
CA LEU A 102 -14.31 -34.41 5.35
C LEU A 102 -15.09 -35.49 4.60
N ASP A 103 -16.11 -36.09 5.22
CA ASP A 103 -17.07 -36.97 4.55
C ASP A 103 -18.29 -36.15 4.09
N MET A 104 -18.52 -36.10 2.78
CA MET A 104 -19.64 -35.41 2.16
C MET A 104 -20.75 -36.36 1.67
N GLY A 105 -20.60 -37.68 1.82
CA GLY A 105 -21.54 -38.67 1.29
C GLY A 105 -22.97 -38.51 1.82
N GLN A 106 -23.11 -38.10 3.08
CA GLN A 106 -24.40 -37.84 3.74
C GLN A 106 -25.00 -36.46 3.42
N LYS A 107 -24.31 -35.59 2.66
CA LYS A 107 -24.79 -34.26 2.27
C LYS A 107 -25.38 -34.23 0.86
N LEU A 108 -25.39 -35.35 0.14
CA LEU A 108 -26.11 -35.54 -1.11
C LEU A 108 -27.60 -35.81 -0.89
N CYS A 109 -28.43 -35.39 -1.85
CA CYS A 109 -29.88 -35.64 -1.82
C CYS A 109 -30.27 -37.07 -2.16
N GLU A 110 -29.45 -37.75 -2.96
CA GLU A 110 -29.50 -39.19 -3.17
C GLU A 110 -28.20 -39.77 -2.57
N PRO A 111 -28.26 -40.55 -1.48
CA PRO A 111 -27.07 -41.11 -0.86
C PRO A 111 -26.29 -41.97 -1.86
N SER A 112 -25.06 -41.56 -2.17
CA SER A 112 -24.20 -42.33 -3.06
C SER A 112 -23.67 -43.58 -2.37
N GLN A 113 -23.52 -44.66 -3.13
CA GLN A 113 -22.75 -45.83 -2.69
C GLN A 113 -21.23 -45.60 -2.77
N LEU A 114 -20.80 -44.48 -3.38
CA LEU A 114 -19.39 -44.10 -3.47
C LEU A 114 -18.92 -43.42 -2.19
N GLU A 115 -17.72 -43.79 -1.74
CA GLU A 115 -17.01 -43.05 -0.72
C GLU A 115 -16.72 -41.62 -1.24
N LEU A 116 -17.21 -40.62 -0.49
CA LEU A 116 -17.10 -39.20 -0.79
C LEU A 116 -16.34 -38.51 0.36
N VAL A 117 -15.21 -39.12 0.71
CA VAL A 117 -14.26 -38.63 1.70
C VAL A 117 -13.19 -37.81 1.00
N TYR A 118 -12.90 -36.63 1.54
CA TYR A 118 -11.94 -35.68 1.03
C TYR A 118 -10.86 -35.36 2.07
N ASP A 119 -9.63 -35.15 1.63
CA ASP A 119 -8.53 -34.63 2.45
C ASP A 119 -8.39 -33.12 2.24
N LEU A 120 -8.13 -32.37 3.31
CA LEU A 120 -7.74 -30.97 3.21
C LEU A 120 -6.37 -30.87 2.55
N THR A 121 -6.28 -30.15 1.43
CA THR A 121 -5.06 -30.00 0.62
C THR A 121 -4.54 -28.57 0.54
N ALA A 122 -5.41 -27.55 0.65
CA ALA A 122 -4.95 -26.17 0.82
C ALA A 122 -5.88 -25.30 1.67
N VAL A 123 -5.30 -24.26 2.27
CA VAL A 123 -5.98 -23.21 3.03
C VAL A 123 -5.45 -21.86 2.55
N LEU A 124 -6.32 -21.03 1.97
CA LEU A 124 -5.97 -19.64 1.67
C LEU A 124 -6.30 -18.80 2.90
N ILE A 125 -5.38 -17.93 3.30
CA ILE A 125 -5.48 -17.11 4.50
C ILE A 125 -5.42 -15.65 4.09
N HIS A 126 -6.37 -14.86 4.60
CA HIS A 126 -6.33 -13.40 4.48
C HIS A 126 -5.81 -12.83 5.79
N LYS A 127 -4.51 -12.51 5.89
CA LYS A 127 -3.88 -11.84 7.03
C LYS A 127 -4.38 -10.38 7.09
N GLY A 128 -4.93 -9.93 8.23
CA GLY A 128 -5.40 -8.55 8.44
C GLY A 128 -6.83 -8.42 8.95
N THR A 129 -7.17 -7.30 9.59
CA THR A 129 -8.48 -7.08 10.29
C THR A 129 -9.52 -6.34 9.45
N THR A 130 -9.08 -5.68 8.38
CA THR A 130 -9.89 -4.89 7.45
C THR A 130 -10.52 -5.75 6.35
N VAL A 131 -11.58 -5.23 5.71
CA VAL A 131 -12.25 -5.90 4.57
C VAL A 131 -11.70 -5.42 3.22
N ASN A 132 -11.25 -4.18 3.14
CA ASN A 132 -10.80 -3.54 1.89
C ASN A 132 -9.27 -3.59 1.71
N SER A 133 -8.55 -4.21 2.64
CA SER A 133 -7.10 -4.37 2.62
C SER A 133 -6.68 -5.50 3.57
N GLY A 134 -5.58 -6.15 3.23
CA GLY A 134 -4.95 -7.25 3.96
C GLY A 134 -3.95 -7.93 3.03
N HIS A 135 -3.37 -9.04 3.48
CA HIS A 135 -2.36 -9.79 2.76
C HIS A 135 -2.82 -11.25 2.58
N TYR A 136 -2.62 -11.83 1.40
CA TYR A 136 -3.06 -13.20 1.12
C TYR A 136 -1.88 -14.16 1.08
N VAL A 137 -2.00 -15.29 1.76
CA VAL A 137 -1.04 -16.39 1.68
C VAL A 137 -1.75 -17.70 1.44
N ALA A 138 -1.06 -18.67 0.84
CA ALA A 138 -1.56 -20.01 0.65
C ALA A 138 -0.77 -21.01 1.50
N HIS A 139 -1.46 -21.77 2.34
CA HIS A 139 -0.88 -22.92 3.03
C HIS A 139 -1.29 -24.17 2.26
N ILE A 140 -0.34 -24.86 1.64
CA ILE A 140 -0.60 -25.98 0.71
C ILE A 140 0.13 -27.23 1.18
N LYS A 141 -0.57 -28.36 1.16
CA LYS A 141 -0.05 -29.69 1.49
C LYS A 141 0.58 -30.33 0.25
N ASN A 142 1.85 -30.71 0.36
CA ASN A 142 2.50 -31.52 -0.67
C ASN A 142 1.96 -32.96 -0.59
N GLU A 143 1.08 -33.35 -1.52
CA GLU A 143 0.36 -34.64 -1.49
C GLU A 143 1.28 -35.87 -1.35
N ARG A 144 2.47 -35.84 -1.98
CA ARG A 144 3.45 -36.95 -1.95
C ARG A 144 4.10 -37.14 -0.59
N THR A 145 4.34 -36.05 0.16
CA THR A 145 5.09 -36.08 1.42
C THR A 145 4.21 -35.87 2.65
N GLY A 146 2.98 -35.38 2.48
CA GLY A 146 2.09 -34.97 3.55
C GLY A 146 2.48 -33.65 4.23
N ILE A 147 3.60 -33.03 3.84
CA ILE A 147 4.17 -31.84 4.48
C ILE A 147 3.49 -30.57 3.96
N TRP A 148 3.13 -29.68 4.87
CA TRP A 148 2.58 -28.35 4.60
C TRP A 148 3.67 -27.30 4.37
N TRP A 149 3.35 -26.34 3.50
CA TRP A 149 4.20 -25.20 3.13
C TRP A 149 3.36 -23.93 3.10
N GLU A 150 3.90 -22.83 3.63
CA GLU A 150 3.38 -21.47 3.43
C GLU A 150 4.02 -20.87 2.18
N PHE A 151 3.18 -20.35 1.29
CA PHE A 151 3.55 -19.53 0.15
C PHE A 151 3.09 -18.10 0.45
N ASP A 152 4.04 -17.22 0.73
CA ASP A 152 3.87 -15.81 1.10
C ASP A 152 4.67 -14.97 0.07
N ASP A 153 4.00 -14.65 -1.04
CA ASP A 153 4.56 -14.07 -2.27
C ASP A 153 5.85 -14.77 -2.76
N GLU A 154 7.00 -14.11 -2.59
CA GLU A 154 8.33 -14.55 -2.99
C GLU A 154 8.96 -15.56 -2.00
N GLN A 155 8.37 -15.71 -0.82
CA GLN A 155 8.88 -16.53 0.28
C GLN A 155 8.09 -17.83 0.42
N VAL A 156 8.80 -18.95 0.44
CA VAL A 156 8.22 -20.30 0.60
C VAL A 156 8.80 -20.97 1.84
N THR A 157 7.97 -21.20 2.86
CA THR A 157 8.39 -21.68 4.18
C THR A 157 7.78 -23.05 4.49
N LYS A 158 8.59 -23.99 4.98
CA LYS A 158 8.12 -25.32 5.40
C LYS A 158 7.40 -25.24 6.76
N LEU A 159 6.15 -25.69 6.84
CA LEU A 159 5.35 -25.68 8.07
C LEU A 159 5.42 -27.02 8.84
N GLY A 160 5.70 -28.13 8.15
CA GLY A 160 5.78 -29.47 8.78
C GLY A 160 4.51 -30.29 8.58
N ALA A 161 4.13 -31.11 9.55
CA ALA A 161 2.95 -31.98 9.44
C ALA A 161 1.60 -31.24 9.57
N HIS A 162 1.59 -30.03 10.13
CA HIS A 162 0.39 -29.28 10.48
C HIS A 162 0.21 -28.03 9.58
N PRO A 163 -1.01 -27.71 9.10
CA PRO A 163 -1.24 -26.58 8.19
C PRO A 163 -0.90 -25.21 8.76
N PHE A 164 -0.76 -25.06 10.10
CA PHE A 164 -0.37 -23.80 10.75
C PHE A 164 0.97 -23.91 11.50
N GLY A 165 1.79 -24.90 11.15
CA GLY A 165 3.09 -25.15 11.78
C GLY A 165 3.02 -25.94 13.08
N GLU A 166 4.11 -26.64 13.41
CA GLU A 166 4.24 -27.55 14.55
C GLU A 166 4.33 -26.84 15.94
N GLY A 167 4.25 -25.51 15.96
CA GLY A 167 4.23 -24.70 17.19
C GLY A 167 2.88 -24.03 17.53
N SER A 168 1.86 -24.16 16.67
CA SER A 168 0.56 -23.46 16.85
C SER A 168 -0.47 -24.26 17.68
N SER A 169 -0.07 -25.42 18.20
CA SER A 169 -0.94 -26.33 18.94
C SER A 169 -1.36 -25.79 20.32
N THR A 170 -2.53 -25.14 20.39
CA THR A 170 -3.31 -25.01 21.64
C THR A 170 -3.98 -26.34 22.01
N THR A 171 -3.23 -27.44 21.98
CA THR A 171 -3.69 -28.77 22.38
C THR A 171 -3.81 -28.86 23.91
N LYS A 172 -4.97 -28.43 24.43
CA LYS A 172 -5.47 -28.97 25.71
C LYS A 172 -6.29 -30.22 25.40
N PRO A 173 -5.96 -31.39 25.97
CA PRO A 173 -6.80 -32.56 25.83
C PRO A 173 -8.14 -32.31 26.55
N VAL A 174 -9.24 -32.46 25.83
CA VAL A 174 -10.59 -32.44 26.41
C VAL A 174 -10.81 -33.78 27.11
N SER A 175 -10.59 -33.82 28.42
CA SER A 175 -11.09 -34.91 29.27
C SER A 175 -12.62 -34.79 29.41
N ASN A 176 -13.31 -35.93 29.37
CA ASN A 176 -14.77 -36.02 29.33
C ASN A 176 -15.49 -35.26 30.46
N VAL A 177 -16.72 -34.83 30.16
CA VAL A 177 -17.64 -34.15 31.07
C VAL A 177 -18.36 -35.14 31.99
N GLU A 178 -18.40 -34.85 33.29
CA GLU A 178 -19.46 -35.30 34.20
C GLU A 178 -19.94 -34.13 35.09
N GLN A 179 -21.23 -33.81 34.98
CA GLN A 179 -22.08 -33.27 36.07
C GLN A 179 -22.63 -34.47 36.90
N PRO A 180 -23.37 -34.33 38.03
CA PRO A 180 -23.90 -33.15 38.75
C PRO A 180 -23.31 -33.15 40.21
N PRO A 181 -23.98 -32.79 41.36
CA PRO A 181 -25.27 -32.14 41.63
C PRO A 181 -25.20 -30.97 42.65
N SER A 182 -26.33 -30.72 43.33
CA SER A 182 -26.59 -29.69 44.35
C SER A 182 -26.14 -30.06 45.79
N GLU A 183 -26.15 -29.06 46.67
CA GLU A 183 -25.65 -29.05 48.07
C GLU A 183 -26.21 -30.15 49.01
N GLN A 184 -25.34 -30.72 49.87
CA GLN A 184 -25.41 -30.61 51.35
C GLN A 184 -24.26 -31.34 52.11
N ILE A 185 -23.36 -30.53 52.70
CA ILE A 185 -22.78 -30.57 54.07
C ILE A 185 -22.43 -31.92 54.80
N HIS A 186 -21.15 -32.04 55.23
CA HIS A 186 -20.54 -32.92 56.29
C HIS A 186 -20.58 -34.47 56.07
N SER A 187 -19.58 -35.32 56.41
CA SER A 187 -18.35 -35.21 57.22
C SER A 187 -17.21 -36.19 56.79
N LEU A 188 -15.95 -35.77 56.97
CA LEU A 188 -14.72 -36.50 57.39
C LEU A 188 -14.53 -38.05 57.17
N SER A 189 -13.46 -38.41 56.43
CA SER A 189 -12.25 -39.15 56.89
C SER A 189 -11.79 -40.43 56.13
N ASN A 190 -10.47 -40.47 55.87
CA ASN A 190 -9.50 -41.58 55.72
C ASN A 190 -9.82 -42.90 54.98
N GLY A 191 -8.88 -43.33 54.11
CA GLY A 191 -8.59 -44.75 53.90
C GLY A 191 -7.87 -45.12 52.58
N ASN A 192 -6.60 -45.52 52.66
CA ASN A 192 -5.86 -46.12 51.53
C ASN A 192 -6.45 -47.50 51.15
N HIS A 193 -6.44 -47.89 49.86
CA HIS A 193 -5.62 -49.04 49.39
C HIS A 193 -5.65 -49.30 47.88
N THR A 194 -4.56 -49.94 47.44
CA THR A 194 -4.24 -50.56 46.15
C THR A 194 -5.08 -51.80 45.81
N ASN A 195 -5.51 -51.99 44.54
CA ASN A 195 -4.92 -53.01 43.64
C ASN A 195 -5.63 -53.20 42.27
N ASN A 196 -4.89 -53.85 41.36
CA ASN A 196 -5.32 -54.26 40.01
C ASN A 196 -6.57 -55.16 39.97
N GLY A 197 -7.37 -55.01 38.92
CA GLY A 197 -8.40 -55.98 38.51
C GLY A 197 -8.73 -55.84 37.02
N GLN A 198 -8.26 -56.77 36.20
CA GLN A 198 -8.67 -56.87 34.78
C GLN A 198 -10.14 -57.27 34.68
N LEU A 199 -10.89 -56.62 33.80
CA LEU A 199 -11.95 -57.29 33.04
C LEU A 199 -12.06 -56.68 31.65
N LYS A 200 -12.13 -57.54 30.62
CA LYS A 200 -12.33 -57.14 29.22
C LYS A 200 -13.82 -57.08 28.93
N SER A 201 -14.28 -56.02 28.27
CA SER A 201 -15.41 -56.12 27.34
C SER A 201 -15.06 -55.35 26.07
N SER A 202 -15.46 -55.94 24.94
CA SER A 202 -15.26 -55.37 23.61
C SER A 202 -16.19 -54.20 23.37
N ASP A 203 -15.69 -53.15 22.72
CA ASP A 203 -16.50 -52.36 21.78
C ASP A 203 -15.59 -51.79 20.68
N ASN A 204 -15.58 -52.45 19.52
CA ASN A 204 -14.95 -51.93 18.31
C ASN A 204 -15.81 -50.80 17.74
N LYS A 205 -15.61 -49.57 18.22
CA LYS A 205 -15.98 -48.36 17.48
C LYS A 205 -14.76 -47.87 16.71
N ASN A 206 -14.82 -47.97 15.38
CA ASN A 206 -13.84 -47.36 14.49
C ASN A 206 -13.89 -45.84 14.66
N ILE A 207 -12.95 -45.31 15.45
CA ILE A 207 -12.78 -43.88 15.65
C ILE A 207 -11.98 -43.33 14.46
N TYR A 208 -12.69 -42.85 13.43
CA TYR A 208 -12.14 -41.89 12.47
C TYR A 208 -12.02 -40.50 13.14
N CYS A 209 -11.17 -40.38 14.16
CA CYS A 209 -10.80 -39.06 14.68
C CYS A 209 -9.76 -38.44 13.74
N GLY A 210 -10.25 -37.84 12.66
CA GLY A 210 -9.44 -36.96 11.82
C GLY A 210 -9.04 -35.72 12.63
N GLU A 211 -7.80 -35.27 12.43
CA GLU A 211 -7.33 -34.02 13.03
C GLU A 211 -8.27 -32.86 12.64
N THR A 212 -8.55 -31.97 13.58
CA THR A 212 -9.37 -30.78 13.34
C THR A 212 -8.51 -29.54 13.50
N PHE A 213 -8.52 -28.68 12.49
CA PHE A 213 -7.77 -27.45 12.45
C PHE A 213 -8.69 -26.25 12.75
N SER A 214 -8.12 -25.11 13.15
CA SER A 214 -8.90 -23.91 13.47
C SER A 214 -8.16 -22.64 13.06
N SER A 215 -8.88 -21.65 12.53
CA SER A 215 -8.28 -20.37 12.12
C SER A 215 -9.27 -19.20 12.20
N SER A 216 -8.76 -18.03 12.60
CA SER A 216 -9.43 -16.73 12.54
C SER A 216 -9.39 -16.08 11.15
N ASP A 217 -8.52 -16.57 10.26
CA ASP A 217 -8.11 -15.86 9.04
C ASP A 217 -8.14 -16.72 7.77
N ALA A 218 -8.29 -18.04 7.88
CA ALA A 218 -8.60 -18.93 6.75
C ALA A 218 -9.85 -18.42 6.03
N TYR A 219 -9.69 -18.07 4.75
CA TYR A 219 -10.68 -17.45 3.88
C TYR A 219 -11.30 -18.48 2.92
N MET A 220 -10.49 -19.41 2.42
CA MET A 220 -10.94 -20.48 1.52
C MET A 220 -10.30 -21.80 1.93
N LEU A 221 -11.07 -22.88 1.91
CA LEU A 221 -10.61 -24.24 2.21
C LEU A 221 -10.74 -25.09 0.94
N MET A 222 -9.69 -25.81 0.59
CA MET A 222 -9.63 -26.67 -0.59
C MET A 222 -9.42 -28.12 -0.15
N TYR A 223 -10.28 -28.99 -0.67
CA TYR A 223 -10.36 -30.40 -0.31
C TYR A 223 -10.28 -31.28 -1.57
N THR A 224 -9.37 -32.25 -1.59
CA THR A 224 -9.21 -33.20 -2.70
C THR A 224 -9.82 -34.55 -2.32
N ARG A 225 -10.58 -35.17 -3.22
CA ARG A 225 -11.25 -36.45 -2.99
C ARG A 225 -10.26 -37.60 -2.86
N ARG A 226 -10.51 -38.51 -1.91
CA ARG A 226 -9.80 -39.79 -1.82
C ARG A 226 -10.29 -40.76 -2.89
N HIS A 227 -9.44 -41.08 -3.86
CA HIS A 227 -9.68 -42.20 -4.76
C HIS A 227 -9.14 -43.50 -4.14
N THR A 228 -10.02 -44.37 -3.66
CA THR A 228 -9.63 -45.72 -3.24
C THR A 228 -9.11 -46.53 -4.43
N LYS A 229 -8.18 -47.46 -4.17
CA LYS A 229 -7.49 -48.25 -5.22
C LYS A 229 -8.45 -49.04 -6.14
N HIS A 230 -9.69 -49.25 -5.74
CA HIS A 230 -10.70 -49.95 -6.54
C HIS A 230 -11.27 -49.09 -7.68
N ASN A 231 -11.35 -47.76 -7.50
CA ASN A 231 -11.81 -46.82 -8.53
C ASN A 231 -10.69 -46.37 -9.48
N LYS A 232 -9.42 -46.58 -9.10
CA LYS A 232 -8.28 -46.17 -9.93
C LYS A 232 -8.33 -46.78 -11.33
N LYS A 233 -8.68 -48.07 -11.42
CA LYS A 233 -8.86 -48.79 -12.71
C LYS A 233 -9.88 -48.14 -13.67
N GLN A 234 -10.90 -47.44 -13.16
CA GLN A 234 -11.92 -46.82 -14.01
C GLN A 234 -11.50 -45.42 -14.50
N CYS A 235 -10.63 -44.73 -13.78
CA CYS A 235 -9.94 -43.53 -14.26
C CYS A 235 -8.74 -43.86 -15.16
N ASP A 236 -8.03 -44.97 -14.87
CA ASP A 236 -6.86 -45.43 -15.64
C ASP A 236 -7.26 -45.89 -17.07
N GLU A 237 -8.50 -46.32 -17.31
CA GLU A 237 -9.01 -46.63 -18.67
C GLU A 237 -9.26 -45.37 -19.53
N LEU A 238 -9.48 -44.20 -18.91
CA LEU A 238 -9.52 -42.90 -19.62
C LEU A 238 -8.15 -42.23 -19.72
N ASN A 239 -7.22 -42.57 -18.82
CA ASN A 239 -5.84 -42.07 -18.79
C ASN A 239 -4.82 -43.16 -19.19
N ASN A 240 -5.11 -43.93 -20.22
CA ASN A 240 -4.25 -45.05 -20.63
C ASN A 240 -3.03 -44.60 -21.46
N SER A 241 -2.14 -43.83 -20.82
CA SER A 241 -0.75 -43.61 -21.26
C SER A 241 0.15 -43.19 -20.09
N GLY A 242 1.05 -44.07 -19.65
CA GLY A 242 2.18 -43.73 -18.78
C GLY A 242 2.17 -44.36 -17.39
N GLN A 243 3.17 -45.22 -17.12
CA GLN A 243 3.48 -45.71 -15.78
C GLN A 243 3.91 -44.56 -14.86
N LEU A 244 3.32 -44.49 -13.66
CA LEU A 244 3.66 -43.51 -12.63
C LEU A 244 5.01 -43.84 -11.93
N ASN A 245 6.11 -43.65 -12.65
CA ASN A 245 7.47 -43.66 -12.11
C ASN A 245 8.06 -42.25 -12.27
N SER A 246 8.58 -41.67 -11.16
CA SER A 246 9.37 -40.42 -11.12
C SER A 246 8.94 -39.32 -12.11
N VAL A 247 7.98 -38.48 -11.71
CA VAL A 247 7.68 -37.24 -12.43
C VAL A 247 8.85 -36.28 -12.28
N ASP A 248 9.81 -36.35 -13.20
CA ASP A 248 10.57 -35.18 -13.61
C ASP A 248 9.61 -34.24 -14.35
N ASN A 249 9.59 -32.96 -13.99
CA ASN A 249 8.63 -31.99 -14.53
C ASN A 249 8.90 -31.59 -16.00
N SER A 250 9.81 -32.27 -16.71
CA SER A 250 10.16 -31.99 -18.11
C SER A 250 9.12 -32.44 -19.12
N ASP A 251 8.34 -33.47 -18.82
CA ASP A 251 7.68 -34.27 -19.85
C ASP A 251 6.25 -33.84 -20.19
N PHE A 252 5.73 -32.79 -19.53
CA PHE A 252 4.35 -32.31 -19.68
C PHE A 252 4.19 -30.98 -20.43
N LEU A 253 5.29 -30.25 -20.72
CA LEU A 253 5.20 -29.00 -21.49
C LEU A 253 5.44 -29.27 -22.98
N PRO A 254 4.49 -28.95 -23.88
CA PRO A 254 4.70 -29.04 -25.33
C PRO A 254 5.98 -28.33 -25.76
N SER A 255 6.76 -28.96 -26.64
CA SER A 255 8.11 -28.49 -27.00
C SER A 255 8.17 -27.04 -27.48
N HIS A 256 7.17 -26.59 -28.25
CA HIS A 256 7.07 -25.21 -28.72
C HIS A 256 6.91 -24.19 -27.58
N LEU A 257 6.14 -24.52 -26.52
CA LEU A 257 5.99 -23.65 -25.34
C LEU A 257 7.27 -23.64 -24.50
N LEU A 258 7.99 -24.77 -24.42
CA LEU A 258 9.28 -24.83 -23.74
C LEU A 258 10.34 -23.98 -24.46
N GLU A 259 10.29 -23.95 -25.81
CA GLU A 259 11.16 -23.12 -26.64
C GLU A 259 10.81 -21.63 -26.48
N GLU A 260 9.53 -21.26 -26.60
CA GLU A 260 9.04 -19.88 -26.38
C GLU A 260 9.39 -19.33 -24.99
N VAL A 261 9.21 -20.12 -23.91
CA VAL A 261 9.60 -19.72 -22.56
C VAL A 261 11.12 -19.52 -22.44
N LYS A 262 11.94 -20.33 -23.13
CA LYS A 262 13.40 -20.14 -23.14
C LYS A 262 13.80 -18.88 -23.90
N GLU A 263 13.17 -18.59 -25.03
CA GLU A 263 13.41 -17.36 -25.81
C GLU A 263 13.03 -16.10 -25.02
N ILE A 264 11.86 -16.10 -24.37
CA ILE A 264 11.40 -14.99 -23.53
C ILE A 264 12.34 -14.78 -22.34
N ASN A 265 12.75 -15.86 -21.66
CA ASN A 265 13.71 -15.77 -20.55
C ASN A 265 15.09 -15.26 -21.01
N ALA A 266 15.59 -15.71 -22.16
CA ALA A 266 16.86 -15.23 -22.71
C ALA A 266 16.79 -13.73 -23.10
N SER A 267 15.68 -13.31 -23.72
CA SER A 267 15.40 -11.91 -24.05
C SER A 267 15.34 -11.03 -22.79
N TYR A 268 14.67 -11.50 -21.74
CA TYR A 268 14.60 -10.82 -20.44
C TYR A 268 15.99 -10.68 -19.80
N SER A 269 16.78 -11.76 -19.73
CA SER A 269 18.15 -11.71 -19.19
C SER A 269 19.03 -10.73 -19.95
N ASN A 270 18.98 -10.73 -21.29
CA ASN A 270 19.73 -9.76 -22.11
C ASN A 270 19.30 -8.31 -21.80
N ALA A 271 18.00 -8.05 -21.65
CA ALA A 271 17.49 -6.72 -21.30
C ALA A 271 17.94 -6.26 -19.89
N CYS A 272 18.05 -7.19 -18.93
CA CYS A 272 18.63 -6.92 -17.61
C CYS A 272 20.12 -6.56 -17.71
N GLU A 273 20.90 -7.31 -18.48
CA GLU A 273 22.33 -7.03 -18.69
C GLU A 273 22.56 -5.67 -19.39
N GLU A 274 21.77 -5.35 -20.43
CA GLU A 274 21.81 -4.04 -21.10
C GLU A 274 21.45 -2.89 -20.14
N TYR A 275 20.44 -3.08 -19.30
CA TYR A 275 20.05 -2.10 -18.29
C TYR A 275 21.17 -1.87 -17.27
N ASP A 276 21.78 -2.92 -16.72
CA ASP A 276 22.86 -2.77 -15.76
C ASP A 276 24.12 -2.16 -16.39
N GLN A 277 24.48 -2.54 -17.63
CA GLN A 277 25.56 -1.87 -18.37
C GLN A 277 25.29 -0.38 -18.59
N LYS A 278 24.05 0.00 -18.92
CA LYS A 278 23.65 1.41 -19.07
C LYS A 278 23.73 2.14 -17.73
N LYS A 279 23.18 1.55 -16.67
CA LYS A 279 23.18 2.10 -15.30
C LYS A 279 24.60 2.33 -14.78
N VAL A 280 25.54 1.41 -15.02
CA VAL A 280 26.96 1.60 -14.67
C VAL A 280 27.54 2.80 -15.43
N LYS A 281 27.36 2.88 -16.76
CA LYS A 281 27.85 4.01 -17.57
C LYS A 281 27.31 5.37 -17.09
N GLU A 282 26.02 5.47 -16.79
CA GLU A 282 25.41 6.71 -16.27
C GLU A 282 25.96 7.07 -14.87
N LEU A 283 26.17 6.09 -13.99
CA LEU A 283 26.76 6.30 -12.67
C LEU A 283 28.23 6.75 -12.76
N ASP A 284 29.00 6.20 -13.69
CA ASP A 284 30.38 6.61 -13.94
C ASP A 284 30.46 8.05 -14.46
N ILE A 285 29.60 8.44 -15.41
CA ILE A 285 29.48 9.83 -15.89
C ILE A 285 29.16 10.79 -14.73
N ILE A 286 28.21 10.43 -13.85
CA ILE A 286 27.86 11.23 -12.67
C ILE A 286 29.04 11.32 -11.68
N LYS A 287 29.82 10.23 -11.53
CA LYS A 287 30.99 10.18 -10.66
C LYS A 287 32.12 11.08 -11.18
N GLU A 288 32.50 10.93 -12.45
CA GLU A 288 33.50 11.79 -13.12
C GLU A 288 33.13 13.26 -13.01
N ARG A 289 31.85 13.59 -13.26
CA ARG A 289 31.33 14.96 -13.11
C ARG A 289 31.52 15.50 -11.69
N ARG A 290 31.20 14.70 -10.66
CA ARG A 290 31.38 15.10 -9.25
C ARG A 290 32.85 15.28 -8.87
N GLU A 291 33.75 14.48 -9.42
CA GLU A 291 35.19 14.61 -9.21
C GLU A 291 35.76 15.86 -9.89
N GLU A 292 35.32 16.18 -11.11
CA GLU A 292 35.62 17.44 -11.79
C GLU A 292 35.15 18.66 -10.99
N VAL A 293 33.88 18.67 -10.57
CA VAL A 293 33.30 19.79 -9.80
C VAL A 293 34.08 20.00 -8.52
N ARG A 294 34.41 18.92 -7.80
CA ARG A 294 35.23 18.98 -6.58
C ARG A 294 36.63 19.52 -6.84
N SER A 295 37.30 19.07 -7.91
CA SER A 295 38.64 19.54 -8.27
C SER A 295 38.67 21.04 -8.57
N ILE A 296 37.78 21.53 -9.43
CA ILE A 296 37.73 22.96 -9.79
C ILE A 296 37.32 23.80 -8.58
N LEU A 297 36.36 23.36 -7.76
CA LEU A 297 35.96 24.09 -6.55
C LEU A 297 37.01 24.07 -5.44
N SER A 298 37.93 23.10 -5.39
CA SER A 298 39.07 23.15 -4.46
C SER A 298 40.12 24.21 -4.83
N GLU A 299 40.22 24.55 -6.12
CA GLU A 299 41.11 25.61 -6.64
C GLU A 299 40.40 26.98 -6.73
N ALA A 300 39.08 27.02 -6.56
CA ALA A 300 38.26 28.22 -6.70
C ALA A 300 38.56 29.39 -5.74
N PRO A 301 38.90 29.17 -4.44
CA PRO A 301 39.17 30.25 -3.50
C PRO A 301 40.37 31.11 -3.92
N VAL A 302 40.31 32.41 -3.60
CA VAL A 302 41.41 33.38 -3.81
C VAL A 302 42.00 33.68 -2.43
N PRO A 303 43.21 33.19 -2.08
CA PRO A 303 43.77 33.32 -0.73
C PRO A 303 44.19 34.74 -0.36
N SER A 304 44.86 35.45 -1.28
CA SER A 304 45.28 36.85 -1.06
C SER A 304 44.32 37.86 -1.67
N PHE A 305 44.33 39.09 -1.14
CA PHE A 305 43.64 40.23 -1.74
C PHE A 305 44.41 40.83 -2.94
N GLU A 306 45.67 40.47 -3.11
CA GLU A 306 46.56 40.96 -4.19
C GLU A 306 46.60 40.03 -5.42
N GLU A 307 45.99 38.85 -5.33
CA GLU A 307 45.92 37.89 -6.44
C GLU A 307 44.83 38.25 -7.46
N GLN A 308 45.13 38.06 -8.74
CA GLN A 308 44.16 38.26 -9.82
C GLN A 308 43.00 37.28 -9.70
N PHE A 309 41.78 37.81 -9.74
CA PHE A 309 40.56 37.03 -9.66
C PHE A 309 39.54 37.45 -10.73
N PHE A 310 38.60 36.56 -10.99
CA PHE A 310 37.50 36.78 -11.92
C PHE A 310 36.15 36.74 -11.20
N TRP A 311 35.20 37.56 -11.65
CA TRP A 311 33.82 37.51 -11.19
C TRP A 311 33.05 36.42 -11.93
N ILE A 312 32.30 35.61 -11.19
CA ILE A 312 31.42 34.58 -11.75
C ILE A 312 30.03 34.66 -11.13
N SER A 313 29.01 34.44 -11.95
CA SER A 313 27.61 34.31 -11.50
C SER A 313 27.44 33.14 -10.52
N THR A 314 26.94 33.42 -9.31
CA THR A 314 26.64 32.40 -8.29
C THR A 314 25.55 31.43 -8.79
N ASP A 315 24.59 31.93 -9.57
CA ASP A 315 23.53 31.10 -10.15
C ASP A 315 24.05 30.18 -11.23
N TRP A 316 24.93 30.68 -12.12
CA TRP A 316 25.59 29.83 -13.11
C TRP A 316 26.48 28.80 -12.43
N LEU A 317 27.30 29.18 -11.44
CA LEU A 317 28.21 28.26 -10.75
C LEU A 317 27.46 27.13 -10.03
N ARG A 318 26.29 27.42 -9.45
CA ARG A 318 25.39 26.41 -8.87
C ARG A 318 24.84 25.48 -9.95
N GLN A 319 24.22 26.03 -11.00
CA GLN A 319 23.68 25.22 -12.10
C GLN A 319 24.76 24.37 -12.77
N TRP A 320 25.97 24.90 -12.91
CA TRP A 320 27.11 24.15 -13.41
C TRP A 320 27.45 22.97 -12.50
N ALA A 321 27.58 23.19 -11.19
CA ALA A 321 27.94 22.15 -10.23
C ALA A 321 26.88 21.04 -10.12
N ASP A 322 25.60 21.38 -10.23
CA ASP A 322 24.47 20.45 -10.05
C ASP A 322 24.12 19.66 -11.31
N ASN A 323 24.52 20.12 -12.52
CA ASN A 323 24.17 19.47 -13.79
C ASN A 323 25.31 18.61 -14.38
N VAL A 324 24.91 17.46 -14.94
CA VAL A 324 25.80 16.53 -15.66
C VAL A 324 26.29 17.14 -16.98
N THR A 325 25.40 17.76 -17.74
CA THR A 325 25.67 18.51 -18.98
C THR A 325 25.39 20.01 -18.75
N PRO A 326 26.34 20.75 -18.17
CA PRO A 326 26.15 22.18 -17.88
C PRO A 326 26.19 23.02 -19.17
N LEU A 327 25.51 24.17 -19.13
CA LEU A 327 25.52 25.17 -20.20
C LEU A 327 26.85 25.94 -20.25
N PRO A 328 27.18 26.61 -21.38
CA PRO A 328 28.32 27.53 -21.48
C PRO A 328 28.29 28.61 -20.39
N LEU A 329 29.46 29.18 -20.06
CA LEU A 329 29.56 30.19 -19.00
C LEU A 329 28.76 31.45 -19.36
N ASP A 330 27.85 31.88 -18.47
CA ASP A 330 27.10 33.11 -18.63
C ASP A 330 27.24 34.05 -17.43
N ASN A 331 27.89 35.18 -17.68
CA ASN A 331 28.08 36.30 -16.78
C ASN A 331 27.25 37.54 -17.17
N ALA A 332 26.48 37.52 -18.27
CA ALA A 332 25.64 38.65 -18.66
C ALA A 332 24.60 39.02 -17.57
N PRO A 333 23.99 38.08 -16.83
CA PRO A 333 23.09 38.40 -15.71
C PRO A 333 23.73 39.22 -14.58
N ILE A 334 25.07 39.21 -14.44
CA ILE A 334 25.77 39.96 -13.38
C ILE A 334 26.34 41.31 -13.84
N GLN A 335 26.28 41.63 -15.13
CA GLN A 335 26.64 42.97 -15.64
C GLN A 335 25.52 44.00 -15.40
N CYS A 336 25.87 45.29 -15.44
CA CYS A 336 24.96 46.40 -15.66
C CYS A 336 25.01 46.85 -17.14
N CYS A 337 24.20 47.86 -17.49
CA CYS A 337 24.22 48.50 -18.82
C CYS A 337 25.59 49.04 -19.25
N HIS A 338 26.50 49.30 -18.30
CA HIS A 338 27.87 49.72 -18.57
C HIS A 338 28.84 48.56 -18.86
N GLY A 339 28.36 47.31 -18.96
CA GLY A 339 29.19 46.11 -19.17
C GLY A 339 30.04 45.68 -17.96
N LYS A 340 29.89 46.35 -16.82
CA LYS A 340 30.64 46.13 -15.57
C LYS A 340 29.75 45.56 -14.46
N VAL A 341 30.34 45.08 -13.37
CA VAL A 341 29.63 44.51 -12.22
C VAL A 341 29.19 45.63 -11.26
N PRO A 342 27.88 45.86 -11.04
CA PRO A 342 27.39 46.86 -10.09
C PRO A 342 27.39 46.30 -8.66
N VAL A 343 27.65 47.17 -7.67
CA VAL A 343 27.69 46.78 -6.24
C VAL A 343 26.35 46.20 -5.75
N SER A 344 25.22 46.60 -6.35
CA SER A 344 23.90 46.03 -6.07
C SER A 344 23.77 44.53 -6.35
N LYS A 345 24.65 43.95 -7.18
CA LYS A 345 24.67 42.51 -7.50
C LYS A 345 25.67 41.70 -6.67
N VAL A 346 26.24 42.25 -5.58
CA VAL A 346 27.24 41.57 -4.74
C VAL A 346 26.78 40.21 -4.17
N GLY A 347 25.47 40.02 -3.94
CA GLY A 347 24.90 38.73 -3.52
C GLY A 347 24.85 37.66 -4.61
N LEU A 348 24.94 38.05 -5.89
CA LEU A 348 24.81 37.19 -7.07
C LEU A 348 26.16 36.82 -7.70
N ILE A 349 27.28 37.26 -7.11
CA ILE A 349 28.63 37.05 -7.64
C ILE A 349 29.54 36.31 -6.65
N LYS A 350 30.52 35.58 -7.17
CA LYS A 350 31.68 35.07 -6.43
C LYS A 350 32.98 35.53 -7.08
N ARG A 351 34.04 35.61 -6.28
CA ARG A 351 35.42 35.71 -6.76
C ARG A 351 35.94 34.31 -7.03
N LEU A 352 36.62 34.13 -8.16
CA LEU A 352 37.20 32.87 -8.59
C LEU A 352 38.67 33.08 -8.94
N SER A 353 39.54 32.14 -8.53
CA SER A 353 40.96 32.17 -8.89
C SER A 353 41.18 32.11 -10.40
N ALA A 354 42.32 32.67 -10.87
CA ALA A 354 42.69 32.60 -12.29
C ALA A 354 42.78 31.17 -12.82
N ASN A 355 43.24 30.21 -12.01
CA ASN A 355 43.35 28.80 -12.37
C ASN A 355 41.95 28.18 -12.59
N ALA A 356 41.04 28.33 -11.62
CA ALA A 356 39.70 27.79 -11.74
C ALA A 356 38.90 28.47 -12.86
N TRP A 357 39.06 29.80 -13.06
CA TRP A 357 38.48 30.52 -14.18
C TRP A 357 38.97 29.99 -15.53
N SER A 358 40.28 29.81 -15.71
CA SER A 358 40.86 29.31 -16.96
C SER A 358 40.39 27.90 -17.28
N ARG A 359 40.25 27.03 -16.27
CA ARG A 359 39.70 25.66 -16.44
C ARG A 359 38.24 25.68 -16.89
N LEU A 360 37.40 26.52 -16.28
CA LEU A 360 36.00 26.66 -16.67
C LEU A 360 35.86 27.24 -18.09
N LEU A 361 36.55 28.35 -18.38
CA LEU A 361 36.46 29.01 -19.68
C LEU A 361 36.99 28.13 -20.82
N SER A 362 38.08 27.38 -20.59
CA SER A 362 38.66 26.47 -21.59
C SER A 362 37.74 25.29 -21.92
N LYS A 363 36.99 24.77 -20.93
CA LYS A 363 36.11 23.60 -21.14
C LYS A 363 34.69 23.96 -21.59
N TYR A 364 34.11 25.03 -21.05
CA TYR A 364 32.70 25.39 -21.27
C TYR A 364 32.50 26.61 -22.17
N GLY A 365 33.57 27.37 -22.46
CA GLY A 365 33.48 28.61 -23.23
C GLY A 365 32.57 29.63 -22.57
N GLY A 366 32.00 30.54 -23.38
CA GLY A 366 31.07 31.57 -22.90
C GLY A 366 31.76 32.84 -22.40
N GLY A 367 31.11 33.55 -21.47
CA GLY A 367 31.56 34.82 -20.93
C GLY A 367 30.40 35.71 -20.47
N PRO A 368 30.58 37.04 -20.41
CA PRO A 368 31.84 37.75 -20.59
C PRO A 368 32.83 37.53 -19.43
N THR A 369 34.12 37.69 -19.74
CA THR A 369 35.18 37.73 -18.74
C THR A 369 35.11 39.05 -17.97
N LEU A 370 35.07 38.96 -16.63
CA LEU A 370 34.96 40.09 -15.73
C LEU A 370 36.05 39.97 -14.67
N THR A 371 36.92 40.97 -14.59
CA THR A 371 38.11 41.01 -13.72
C THR A 371 37.87 41.78 -12.44
N ASP A 372 38.84 41.79 -11.53
CA ASP A 372 38.91 42.67 -10.37
C ASP A 372 38.67 44.16 -10.73
N SER A 373 39.12 44.60 -11.91
CA SER A 373 38.96 45.98 -12.41
C SER A 373 37.56 46.32 -12.97
N ASP A 374 36.67 45.33 -13.07
CA ASP A 374 35.35 45.48 -13.69
C ASP A 374 34.22 45.85 -12.72
N ILE A 375 34.55 46.45 -11.58
CA ILE A 375 33.57 47.07 -10.69
C ILE A 375 33.01 48.36 -11.32
N CYS A 376 31.68 48.51 -11.36
CA CYS A 376 31.02 49.65 -11.98
C CYS A 376 30.92 50.85 -11.04
N ILE A 377 31.86 51.80 -11.19
CA ILE A 377 31.87 53.07 -10.43
C ILE A 377 30.64 53.93 -10.77
N ASN A 378 30.18 53.95 -12.03
CA ASN A 378 28.98 54.72 -12.42
C ASN A 378 27.75 54.29 -11.62
N CYS A 379 27.46 52.99 -11.54
CA CYS A 379 26.33 52.48 -10.77
C CYS A 379 26.51 52.67 -9.26
N LEU A 380 27.74 52.70 -8.75
CA LEU A 380 28.02 53.07 -7.35
C LEU A 380 27.69 54.55 -7.09
N MET A 381 28.10 55.45 -7.99
CA MET A 381 27.77 56.89 -7.90
C MET A 381 26.27 57.15 -8.07
N GLU A 382 25.60 56.47 -9.00
CA GLU A 382 24.14 56.54 -9.18
C GLU A 382 23.41 56.09 -7.90
N GLY A 383 23.83 54.97 -7.31
CA GLY A 383 23.29 54.46 -6.04
C GLY A 383 23.50 55.45 -4.89
N ALA A 384 24.72 55.95 -4.70
CA ALA A 384 25.04 56.93 -3.66
C ALA A 384 24.25 58.24 -3.83
N ASN A 385 24.18 58.78 -5.05
CA ASN A 385 23.39 59.97 -5.35
C ASN A 385 21.89 59.78 -5.12
N THR A 386 21.38 58.57 -5.36
CA THR A 386 19.97 58.22 -5.11
C THR A 386 19.69 58.17 -3.60
N ILE A 387 20.59 57.57 -2.81
CA ILE A 387 20.48 57.55 -1.34
C ILE A 387 20.49 58.97 -0.79
N VAL A 388 21.50 59.79 -1.14
CA VAL A 388 21.61 61.19 -0.68
C VAL A 388 20.37 62.02 -1.04
N ARG A 389 19.83 61.87 -2.24
CA ARG A 389 18.57 62.54 -2.64
C ARG A 389 17.35 62.06 -1.85
N SER A 390 17.30 60.77 -1.50
CA SER A 390 16.20 60.22 -0.70
C SER A 390 16.27 60.66 0.76
N ASP A 391 17.48 60.80 1.32
CA ASP A 391 17.70 61.33 2.66
C ASP A 391 17.40 62.84 2.72
N ASP A 392 17.84 63.64 1.74
CA ASP A 392 17.48 65.07 1.63
C ASP A 392 15.97 65.27 1.52
N TYR A 393 15.28 64.49 0.67
CA TYR A 393 13.82 64.51 0.59
C TYR A 393 13.16 64.13 1.92
N ARG A 394 13.69 63.12 2.64
CA ARG A 394 13.18 62.69 3.93
C ARG A 394 13.36 63.76 5.01
N SER A 395 14.56 64.32 5.15
CA SER A 395 14.83 65.39 6.11
C SER A 395 14.01 66.65 5.81
N ARG A 396 13.86 67.01 4.52
CA ARG A 396 12.98 68.10 4.10
C ARG A 396 11.51 67.82 4.42
N ARG A 397 11.04 66.57 4.27
CA ARG A 397 9.69 66.15 4.67
C ARG A 397 9.49 66.21 6.18
N GLU A 398 10.45 65.77 6.97
CA GLU A 398 10.41 65.82 8.44
C GLU A 398 10.34 67.29 8.91
N ALA A 399 11.18 68.19 8.37
CA ALA A 399 11.13 69.63 8.67
C ALA A 399 9.81 70.32 8.25
N LEU A 400 9.30 70.04 7.05
CA LEU A 400 8.01 70.59 6.59
C LEU A 400 6.83 70.06 7.41
N ARG A 401 6.92 68.82 7.90
CA ARG A 401 5.92 68.23 8.79
C ARG A 401 5.94 68.90 10.17
N GLU A 402 7.11 69.15 10.75
CA GLU A 402 7.25 69.87 12.02
C GLU A 402 6.60 71.26 11.95
N ILE A 403 6.90 72.03 10.89
CA ILE A 403 6.28 73.35 10.64
C ILE A 403 4.75 73.25 10.56
N ALA A 404 4.22 72.22 9.88
CA ALA A 404 2.78 72.02 9.73
C ALA A 404 2.09 71.54 11.02
N GLU A 405 2.75 70.72 11.84
CA GLU A 405 2.26 70.29 13.16
C GLU A 405 2.25 71.48 14.15
N ASP A 406 3.27 72.33 14.14
CA ASP A 406 3.35 73.55 14.94
C ASP A 406 2.28 74.58 14.54
N ALA A 407 2.05 74.77 13.25
CA ALA A 407 0.97 75.61 12.73
C ALA A 407 -0.42 75.05 13.12
N HIS A 408 -0.61 73.72 13.10
CA HIS A 408 -1.86 73.09 13.53
C HIS A 408 -2.09 73.20 15.05
N ALA A 409 -1.02 73.13 15.85
CA ALA A 409 -1.04 73.32 17.29
C ALA A 409 -1.24 74.79 17.73
N GLY A 410 -1.22 75.74 16.79
CA GLY A 410 -1.41 77.16 17.06
C GLY A 410 -0.19 77.84 17.69
N LYS A 411 1.01 77.26 17.56
CA LYS A 411 2.24 77.92 18.01
C LYS A 411 2.53 79.12 17.11
N THR A 412 2.51 80.32 17.68
CA THR A 412 2.70 81.57 16.94
C THR A 412 4.18 81.84 16.63
N LEU A 413 4.57 81.64 15.37
CA LEU A 413 5.78 82.24 14.82
C LEU A 413 5.55 83.74 14.59
N ALA A 414 6.41 84.59 15.13
CA ALA A 414 6.27 86.03 15.03
C ALA A 414 6.53 86.53 13.59
N GLY A 415 5.51 87.10 12.94
CA GLY A 415 5.61 87.61 11.58
C GLY A 415 4.25 87.84 10.91
N THR A 416 4.26 88.05 9.59
CA THR A 416 3.06 88.17 8.77
C THR A 416 2.27 86.87 8.77
N LEU A 417 1.02 86.91 9.24
CA LEU A 417 0.15 85.74 9.32
C LEU A 417 -0.64 85.53 8.01
N TYR A 418 -0.71 84.28 7.56
CA TYR A 418 -1.49 83.86 6.41
C TYR A 418 -2.52 82.80 6.84
N TYR A 419 -3.74 82.89 6.30
CA TYR A 419 -4.80 81.92 6.59
C TYR A 419 -4.72 80.76 5.60
N VAL A 420 -4.71 79.53 6.13
CA VAL A 420 -4.85 78.29 5.37
C VAL A 420 -6.08 77.53 5.87
N SER A 421 -6.74 76.78 4.99
CA SER A 421 -7.88 75.96 5.40
C SER A 421 -7.45 74.88 6.42
N LYS A 422 -8.16 74.82 7.55
CA LYS A 422 -7.94 73.79 8.57
C LYS A 422 -8.18 72.37 8.03
N SER A 423 -9.14 72.19 7.13
CA SER A 423 -9.36 70.88 6.49
C SER A 423 -8.20 70.51 5.56
N TRP A 424 -7.71 71.46 4.76
CA TRP A 424 -6.54 71.27 3.89
C TRP A 424 -5.30 70.86 4.69
N LEU A 425 -4.92 71.64 5.70
CA LEU A 425 -3.73 71.37 6.52
C LEU A 425 -3.82 70.00 7.23
N SER A 426 -5.01 69.66 7.74
CA SER A 426 -5.26 68.35 8.38
C SER A 426 -5.22 67.18 7.39
N GLN A 427 -5.60 67.39 6.12
CA GLN A 427 -5.47 66.36 5.08
C GLN A 427 -4.02 66.24 4.61
N TRP A 428 -3.33 67.36 4.39
CA TRP A 428 -1.92 67.42 4.00
C TRP A 428 -1.02 66.67 5.00
N LEU A 429 -1.17 66.94 6.31
CA LEU A 429 -0.44 66.23 7.38
C LEU A 429 -0.66 64.70 7.37
N ARG A 430 -1.79 64.22 6.88
CA ARG A 430 -2.13 62.79 6.80
C ARG A 430 -1.74 62.13 5.47
N ARG A 431 -1.14 62.87 4.52
CA ARG A 431 -0.69 62.31 3.23
C ARG A 431 0.52 61.38 3.43
N LYS A 432 0.43 60.16 2.86
CA LYS A 432 1.54 59.21 2.82
C LYS A 432 2.57 59.56 1.74
N HIS A 433 2.12 60.06 0.59
CA HIS A 433 2.94 60.58 -0.51
C HIS A 433 2.56 62.04 -0.79
N VAL A 434 3.55 62.90 -1.00
CA VAL A 434 3.35 64.36 -1.16
C VAL A 434 3.00 64.72 -2.60
N ASP A 435 3.51 63.96 -3.57
CA ASP A 435 3.49 64.30 -5.01
C ASP A 435 2.21 63.86 -5.75
N PHE A 436 1.22 63.28 -5.04
CA PHE A 436 -0.08 62.98 -5.62
C PHE A 436 -1.07 64.12 -5.36
N PRO A 437 -1.70 64.70 -6.40
CA PRO A 437 -2.70 65.74 -6.23
C PRO A 437 -3.92 65.20 -5.49
N CYS A 438 -4.43 65.99 -4.55
CA CYS A 438 -5.58 65.68 -3.72
C CYS A 438 -6.74 66.62 -4.04
N GLU A 439 -7.99 66.23 -3.76
CA GLU A 439 -9.20 67.05 -3.95
C GLU A 439 -9.15 68.42 -3.23
N ALA A 440 -8.24 68.59 -2.26
CA ALA A 440 -8.05 69.85 -1.56
C ALA A 440 -7.01 70.78 -2.22
N ASP A 441 -6.27 70.34 -3.25
CA ASP A 441 -5.26 71.15 -3.96
C ASP A 441 -5.85 71.98 -5.12
N VAL A 442 -7.18 72.08 -5.19
CA VAL A 442 -7.98 72.80 -6.21
C VAL A 442 -8.61 74.05 -5.61
#